data_AF-A0A3B8M9U2-F1
#
_entry.id   AF-A0A3B8M9U2-F1
#
_cell.length_a   1.000
_cell.length_b   1.000
_cell.length_c   1.000
_cell.angle_alpha   90.00
_cell.angle_beta   90.00
_cell.angle_gamma   90.00
#
_symmetry.space_group_name_H-M   'P 1'
#
loop_
_entity.id
_entity.type
_entity.pdbx_description
1 polymer ?
#
loop_
_entity_poly.entity_id
_entity_poly.type
_entity_poly.pdbx_seq_one_letter_code
_entity_poly.pdbx_strand_id
1 'polypeptide(L)'
;LDLTGLPPQPGLVKSFLADPTREAYREIVRRLLASSHYGERWGRFWLDMARYGDSNGYESDGIRPHAWRYRQWVIEALNRDLPFDRFTVEQLAGDLLPDATRDQRIATGFHRNTLVNTEGGVDREEDRVKRTVDRTNTLGKVWLG
;
A
#
# COMPACT_ATOMS: atom_id res chain seq x y z
N LEU A 1 16.80 -10.66 -2.21
CA LEU A 1 16.21 -9.35 -2.55
C LEU A 1 14.72 -9.28 -2.21
N ASP A 2 14.09 -10.41 -1.91
CA ASP A 2 12.62 -10.51 -1.91
C ASP A 2 11.94 -9.79 -0.75
N LEU A 3 12.54 -9.81 0.45
CA LEU A 3 11.96 -9.21 1.65
C LEU A 3 12.08 -7.68 1.68
N THR A 4 13.25 -7.13 1.37
CA THR A 4 13.55 -5.70 1.54
C THR A 4 13.81 -4.96 0.23
N GLY A 5 13.90 -5.66 -0.91
CA GLY A 5 14.26 -5.05 -2.20
C GLY A 5 15.73 -4.61 -2.31
N LEU A 6 16.56 -4.83 -1.28
CA LEU A 6 17.95 -4.42 -1.23
C LEU A 6 18.91 -5.62 -1.30
N PRO A 7 20.12 -5.44 -1.86
CA PRO A 7 21.18 -6.45 -1.75
C PRO A 7 21.58 -6.63 -0.27
N PRO A 8 21.97 -7.85 0.15
CA PRO A 8 22.43 -8.08 1.51
C PRO A 8 23.73 -7.33 1.78
N GLN A 9 23.91 -6.86 3.02
CA GLN A 9 25.15 -6.23 3.44
C GLN A 9 26.30 -7.25 3.38
N PRO A 10 27.47 -6.92 2.79
CA PRO A 10 28.58 -7.88 2.67
C PRO A 10 29.02 -8.50 4.00
N GLY A 11 28.97 -7.74 5.10
CA GLY A 11 29.29 -8.24 6.44
C GLY A 11 28.32 -9.32 6.92
N LEU A 12 27.03 -9.19 6.61
CA LEU A 12 25.99 -10.17 6.96
C LEU A 12 26.21 -11.49 6.22
N VAL A 13 26.60 -11.42 4.94
CA VAL A 13 26.91 -12.61 4.12
C VAL A 13 28.13 -13.32 4.69
N LYS A 14 29.20 -12.58 5.00
CA LYS A 14 30.42 -13.16 5.59
C LYS A 14 30.15 -13.82 6.94
N SER A 15 29.37 -13.19 7.82
CA SER A 15 29.09 -13.75 9.15
C SER A 15 28.23 -15.01 9.06
N PHE A 16 27.24 -15.05 8.15
CA PHE A 16 26.41 -16.24 7.95
C PHE A 16 27.20 -17.40 7.34
N LEU A 17 28.07 -17.15 6.36
CA LEU A 17 28.88 -18.19 5.73
C LEU A 17 29.91 -18.80 6.69
N ALA A 18 30.36 -18.04 7.69
CA ALA A 18 31.27 -18.54 8.72
C ALA A 18 30.57 -19.48 9.72
N ASP A 19 29.27 -19.31 9.96
CA ASP A 19 28.47 -20.13 10.88
C ASP A 19 27.00 -20.29 10.42
N PRO A 20 26.73 -21.16 9.43
CA PRO A 20 25.42 -21.27 8.78
C PRO A 20 24.43 -22.15 9.56
N THR A 21 24.11 -21.74 10.80
CA THR A 21 23.13 -22.45 11.64
C THR A 21 21.69 -22.06 11.32
N ARG A 22 20.73 -22.88 11.75
CA ARG A 22 19.30 -22.59 11.62
C ARG A 22 18.92 -21.33 12.42
N GLU A 23 19.58 -21.14 13.55
CA GLU A 23 19.42 -20.00 14.45
C GLU A 23 19.93 -18.71 13.77
N ALA A 24 21.11 -18.76 13.14
CA ALA A 24 21.65 -17.64 12.37
C ALA A 24 20.72 -17.24 11.22
N TYR A 25 20.17 -18.23 10.48
CA TYR A 25 19.19 -17.96 9.43
C TYR A 25 17.93 -17.28 9.97
N ARG A 26 17.34 -17.79 11.05
CA ARG A 26 16.14 -17.21 11.68
C ARG A 26 16.38 -15.77 12.14
N GLU A 27 17.55 -15.49 12.69
CA GLU A 27 17.92 -14.14 13.12
C GLU A 27 18.04 -13.18 11.94
N ILE A 28 18.63 -13.63 10.82
CA ILE A 28 18.67 -12.83 9.58
C ILE A 28 17.26 -12.52 9.08
N VAL A 29 16.38 -13.53 9.01
CA VAL A 29 14.99 -13.33 8.58
C VAL A 29 14.27 -12.34 9.50
N ARG A 30 14.41 -12.49 10.82
CA ARG A 30 13.81 -11.57 11.80
C ARG A 30 14.28 -10.13 11.59
N ARG A 31 15.59 -9.92 11.37
CA ARG A 31 16.14 -8.59 11.08
C ARG A 31 15.63 -7.99 9.78
N LEU A 32 15.48 -8.82 8.74
CA LEU A 32 14.96 -8.36 7.45
C LEU A 32 13.47 -7.99 7.53
N LEU A 33 12.67 -8.78 8.27
CA LEU A 33 11.26 -8.47 8.50
C LEU A 33 11.07 -7.23 9.37
N ALA A 34 11.98 -6.96 10.32
CA ALA A 34 11.96 -5.77 11.16
C ALA A 34 12.53 -4.50 10.48
N SER A 35 13.04 -4.61 9.25
CA SER A 35 13.59 -3.47 8.52
C SER A 35 12.49 -2.59 7.94
N SER A 36 12.63 -1.27 8.00
CA SER A 36 11.68 -0.33 7.36
C SER A 36 11.53 -0.55 5.85
N HIS A 37 12.57 -1.11 5.21
CA HIS A 37 12.55 -1.47 3.79
C HIS A 37 11.62 -2.63 3.47
N TYR A 38 11.19 -3.41 4.47
CA TYR A 38 10.19 -4.46 4.27
C TYR A 38 8.86 -3.86 3.79
N GLY A 39 8.32 -2.88 4.52
CA GLY A 39 7.10 -2.17 4.15
C GLY A 39 7.23 -1.40 2.84
N GLU A 40 8.39 -0.83 2.53
CA GLU A 40 8.64 -0.21 1.22
C GLU A 40 8.58 -1.24 0.09
N ARG A 41 9.21 -2.40 0.26
CA ARG A 41 9.24 -3.46 -0.74
C ARG A 41 7.86 -4.05 -1.00
N TRP A 42 7.17 -4.44 0.07
CA TRP A 42 5.87 -5.10 0.03
C TRP A 42 4.73 -4.11 -0.26
N GLY A 43 4.85 -2.88 0.22
CA GLY A 43 3.90 -1.80 -0.04
C GLY A 43 3.71 -1.55 -1.53
N ARG A 44 4.75 -1.68 -2.36
CA ARG A 44 4.62 -1.54 -3.83
C ARG A 44 3.60 -2.52 -4.43
N PHE A 45 3.59 -3.78 -3.98
CA PHE A 45 2.63 -4.78 -4.49
C PHE A 45 1.22 -4.44 -4.05
N TRP A 46 1.05 -4.01 -2.80
CA TRP A 46 -0.25 -3.56 -2.31
C TRP A 46 -0.75 -2.31 -3.05
N LEU A 47 0.13 -1.33 -3.27
CA LEU A 47 -0.20 -0.07 -3.93
C LEU A 47 -0.59 -0.28 -5.40
N ASP A 48 0.02 -1.24 -6.10
CA ASP A 48 -0.39 -1.66 -7.43
C ASP A 48 -1.81 -2.23 -7.43
N MET A 49 -2.10 -3.15 -6.52
CA MET A 49 -3.43 -3.74 -6.33
C MET A 49 -4.49 -2.69 -5.94
N ALA A 50 -4.10 -1.70 -5.12
CA ALA A 50 -4.95 -0.57 -4.72
C ALA A 50 -5.05 0.54 -5.79
N ARG A 51 -4.44 0.37 -6.96
CA ARG A 51 -4.40 1.33 -8.07
C ARG A 51 -3.90 2.71 -7.69
N TYR A 52 -2.90 2.75 -6.80
CA TYR A 52 -2.31 3.98 -6.33
C TYR A 52 -1.69 4.80 -7.47
N GLY A 53 -1.96 6.10 -7.47
CA GLY A 53 -1.31 7.07 -8.33
C GLY A 53 -1.20 8.43 -7.65
N ASP A 54 -0.08 9.13 -7.89
CA ASP A 54 0.14 10.50 -7.42
C ASP A 54 -0.62 11.55 -8.26
N SER A 55 -1.37 11.11 -9.27
CA SER A 55 -2.13 11.95 -10.21
C SER A 55 -3.48 11.31 -10.59
N ASN A 56 -4.27 11.99 -11.44
CA ASN A 56 -5.63 11.61 -11.79
C ASN A 56 -5.74 10.48 -12.82
N GLY A 57 -4.68 10.28 -13.62
CA GLY A 57 -4.46 9.22 -14.61
C GLY A 57 -5.24 9.35 -15.92
N TYR A 58 -5.87 10.49 -16.18
CA TYR A 58 -6.47 10.88 -17.47
C TYR A 58 -5.57 11.89 -18.21
N GLU A 59 -5.92 12.37 -19.41
CA GLU A 59 -5.03 13.21 -20.24
C GLU A 59 -4.66 14.52 -19.54
N SER A 60 -5.63 15.19 -18.92
CA SER A 60 -5.39 16.42 -18.13
C SER A 60 -4.52 16.20 -16.87
N ASP A 61 -4.24 14.94 -16.54
CA ASP A 61 -3.51 14.39 -15.39
C ASP A 61 -3.18 15.33 -14.21
N GLY A 62 -4.20 15.77 -13.47
CA GLY A 62 -4.00 16.60 -12.29
C GLY A 62 -3.26 15.87 -11.16
N ILE A 63 -2.25 16.53 -10.56
CA ILE A 63 -1.53 16.02 -9.38
C ILE A 63 -2.50 15.88 -8.19
N ARG A 64 -2.36 14.80 -7.43
CA ARG A 64 -3.03 14.57 -6.15
C ARG A 64 -2.07 14.91 -5.01
N PRO A 65 -2.03 16.16 -4.51
CA PRO A 65 -0.98 16.64 -3.59
C PRO A 65 -0.90 15.93 -2.24
N HIS A 66 -1.89 15.08 -1.95
CA HIS A 66 -2.05 14.38 -0.68
C HIS A 66 -2.12 12.85 -0.84
N ALA A 67 -2.02 12.31 -2.05
CA ALA A 67 -2.07 10.87 -2.31
C ALA A 67 -0.97 10.12 -1.54
N TRP A 68 0.23 10.71 -1.45
CA TRP A 68 1.38 10.15 -0.74
C TRP A 68 1.09 9.73 0.70
N ARG A 69 0.09 10.32 1.37
CA ARG A 69 -0.29 9.94 2.74
C ARG A 69 -0.83 8.52 2.81
N TYR A 70 -1.62 8.10 1.83
CA TYR A 70 -2.09 6.72 1.74
C TYR A 70 -0.93 5.75 1.46
N ARG A 71 -0.02 6.10 0.54
CA ARG A 71 1.22 5.34 0.30
C ARG A 71 2.01 5.15 1.58
N GLN A 72 2.22 6.24 2.33
CA GLN A 72 2.96 6.21 3.58
C GLN A 72 2.26 5.33 4.63
N TRP A 73 0.94 5.46 4.76
CA TRP A 73 0.16 4.63 5.66
C TRP A 73 0.27 3.13 5.33
N VAL A 74 0.24 2.73 4.05
CA VAL A 74 0.42 1.32 3.65
C VAL A 74 1.80 0.80 4.07
N ILE A 75 2.86 1.57 3.81
CA ILE A 75 4.23 1.21 4.17
C ILE A 75 4.36 1.04 5.69
N GLU A 76 3.82 1.98 6.46
CA GLU A 76 3.84 1.97 7.91
C GLU A 76 2.99 0.83 8.50
N ALA A 77 1.82 0.55 7.92
CA ALA A 77 0.94 -0.54 8.32
C ALA A 77 1.62 -1.91 8.15
N LEU A 78 2.38 -2.10 7.06
CA LEU A 78 3.17 -3.31 6.86
C LEU A 78 4.36 -3.41 7.83
N ASN A 79 5.08 -2.31 8.04
CA ASN A 79 6.23 -2.28 8.95
C ASN A 79 5.85 -2.51 10.42
N ARG A 80 4.64 -2.09 10.83
CA ARG A 80 4.11 -2.33 12.19
C ARG A 80 3.38 -3.67 12.34
N ASP A 81 3.44 -4.52 11.32
CA ASP A 81 2.77 -5.83 11.27
C ASP A 81 1.27 -5.72 11.62
N LEU A 82 0.57 -4.75 11.01
CA LEU A 82 -0.84 -4.53 11.28
C LEU A 82 -1.64 -5.79 10.89
N PRO A 83 -2.42 -6.38 11.82
CA PRO A 83 -3.22 -7.56 11.52
C PRO A 83 -4.13 -7.35 10.32
N PHE A 84 -4.23 -8.36 9.46
CA PHE A 84 -4.92 -8.25 8.16
C PHE A 84 -6.40 -7.85 8.27
N ASP A 85 -7.08 -8.29 9.32
CA ASP A 85 -8.45 -7.90 9.65
C ASP A 85 -8.56 -6.39 9.91
N ARG A 86 -7.64 -5.83 10.72
CA ARG A 86 -7.56 -4.39 10.97
C ARG A 86 -7.14 -3.61 9.73
N PHE A 87 -6.12 -4.09 9.03
CA PHE A 87 -5.67 -3.51 7.76
C PHE A 87 -6.79 -3.43 6.72
N THR A 88 -7.66 -4.45 6.68
CA THR A 88 -8.85 -4.47 5.82
C THR A 88 -9.89 -3.46 6.29
N VAL A 89 -10.28 -3.48 7.56
CA VAL A 89 -11.33 -2.59 8.09
C VAL A 89 -10.93 -1.11 7.95
N GLU A 90 -9.69 -0.76 8.28
CA GLU A 90 -9.23 0.63 8.20
C GLU A 90 -9.25 1.17 6.76
N GLN A 91 -8.93 0.35 5.76
CA GLN A 91 -9.00 0.76 4.35
C GLN A 91 -10.42 0.86 3.81
N LEU A 92 -11.30 -0.04 4.24
CA LEU A 92 -12.67 -0.10 3.73
C LEU A 92 -13.60 0.91 4.42
N ALA A 93 -13.39 1.19 5.70
CA ALA A 93 -14.31 1.96 6.55
C ALA A 93 -13.63 2.69 7.72
N GLY A 94 -12.32 2.95 7.66
CA GLY A 94 -11.58 3.62 8.73
C GLY A 94 -12.09 5.02 9.10
N ASP A 95 -12.67 5.78 8.17
CA ASP A 95 -13.31 7.07 8.42
C ASP A 95 -14.70 6.97 9.09
N LEU A 96 -15.30 5.77 9.06
CA LEU A 96 -16.57 5.45 9.70
C LEU A 96 -16.40 4.82 11.09
N LEU A 97 -15.17 4.58 11.54
CA LEU A 97 -14.91 4.08 12.88
C LEU A 97 -15.29 5.14 13.93
N PRO A 98 -15.85 4.74 15.09
CA PRO A 98 -16.05 5.65 16.22
C PRO A 98 -14.72 6.31 16.60
N ASP A 99 -14.73 7.65 16.74
CA ASP A 99 -13.55 8.45 17.07
C ASP A 99 -12.34 8.18 16.15
N ALA A 100 -12.60 7.92 14.86
CA ALA A 100 -11.60 7.57 13.86
C ALA A 100 -10.35 8.44 13.94
N THR A 101 -9.20 7.80 14.17
CA THR A 101 -7.91 8.48 14.20
C THR A 101 -7.55 9.06 12.83
N ARG A 102 -6.58 9.97 12.79
CA ARG A 102 -6.08 10.51 11.53
C ARG A 102 -5.59 9.41 10.58
N ASP A 103 -4.89 8.41 11.10
CA ASP A 103 -4.35 7.30 10.31
C ASP A 103 -5.47 6.44 9.73
N GLN A 104 -6.53 6.19 10.49
CA GLN A 104 -7.70 5.45 10.02
C GLN A 104 -8.45 6.20 8.92
N ARG A 105 -8.54 7.52 9.01
CA ARG A 105 -9.09 8.36 7.92
C ARG A 105 -8.16 8.43 6.70
N ILE A 106 -6.85 8.30 6.88
CA ILE A 106 -5.90 8.21 5.76
C ILE A 106 -6.01 6.86 5.07
N ALA A 107 -6.23 5.78 5.83
CA ALA A 107 -6.38 4.42 5.33
C ALA A 107 -7.52 4.29 4.31
N THR A 108 -8.64 5.00 4.52
CA THR A 108 -9.77 5.04 3.56
C THR A 108 -9.45 5.75 2.25
N GLY A 109 -8.24 6.30 2.13
CA GLY A 109 -7.63 6.69 0.87
C GLY A 109 -7.63 5.59 -0.19
N PHE A 110 -7.78 4.31 0.18
CA PHE A 110 -8.01 3.21 -0.77
C PHE A 110 -9.13 3.55 -1.78
N HIS A 111 -10.26 4.08 -1.31
CA HIS A 111 -11.42 4.44 -2.15
C HIS A 111 -11.21 5.73 -2.97
N ARG A 112 -10.10 6.43 -2.74
CA ARG A 112 -9.70 7.66 -3.45
C ARG A 112 -8.71 7.42 -4.58
N ASN A 113 -8.20 6.19 -4.72
CA ASN A 113 -7.22 5.85 -5.76
C ASN A 113 -7.84 5.75 -7.16
N THR A 114 -9.13 5.45 -7.27
CA THR A 114 -9.89 5.46 -8.54
C THR A 114 -9.59 6.71 -9.37
N LEU A 115 -9.38 6.52 -10.67
CA LEU A 115 -9.09 7.59 -11.63
C LEU A 115 -10.18 8.67 -11.61
N VAL A 116 -9.82 9.91 -11.94
CA VAL A 116 -10.75 11.04 -11.95
C VAL A 116 -10.60 11.77 -13.27
N ASN A 117 -11.64 11.79 -14.09
CA ASN A 117 -11.59 12.59 -15.30
C ASN A 117 -12.00 14.04 -15.01
N THR A 118 -11.09 14.97 -15.30
CA THR A 118 -11.28 16.43 -15.13
C THR A 118 -11.22 17.18 -16.45
N GLU A 119 -11.28 16.48 -17.58
CA GLU A 119 -11.18 17.04 -18.93
C GLU A 119 -12.41 17.88 -19.29
N GLY A 120 -12.19 18.86 -20.19
CA GLY A 120 -13.29 19.64 -20.77
C GLY A 120 -14.18 18.75 -21.64
N GLY A 121 -15.49 18.75 -21.39
CA GLY A 121 -16.46 17.96 -22.16
C GLY A 121 -16.82 16.61 -21.54
N VAL A 122 -16.28 16.26 -20.38
CA VAL A 122 -16.71 15.06 -19.64
C VAL A 122 -18.17 15.16 -19.23
N ASP A 123 -18.92 14.08 -19.48
CA ASP A 123 -20.21 13.86 -18.83
C ASP A 123 -19.96 13.45 -17.36
N ARG A 124 -20.44 14.29 -16.44
CA ARG A 124 -20.22 14.11 -15.00
C ARG A 124 -20.90 12.86 -14.45
N GLU A 125 -22.07 12.49 -14.98
CA GLU A 125 -22.76 11.28 -14.54
C GLU A 125 -22.07 10.04 -15.07
N GLU A 126 -21.57 10.08 -16.31
CA GLU A 126 -20.75 8.99 -16.85
C GLU A 126 -19.46 8.79 -16.03
N ASP A 127 -18.70 9.85 -15.72
CA ASP A 127 -17.51 9.77 -14.85
C ASP A 127 -17.87 9.19 -13.47
N ARG A 128 -18.95 9.66 -12.84
CA ARG A 128 -19.41 9.16 -11.54
C ARG A 128 -19.70 7.66 -11.58
N VAL A 129 -20.38 7.18 -12.63
CA VAL A 129 -20.67 5.74 -12.80
C VAL A 129 -19.39 4.96 -13.02
N LYS A 130 -18.51 5.38 -13.94
CA LYS A 130 -17.22 4.73 -14.20
C LYS A 130 -16.38 4.59 -12.93
N ARG A 131 -16.32 5.65 -12.12
CA ARG A 131 -15.57 5.65 -10.85
C ARG A 131 -16.18 4.70 -9.81
N THR A 132 -17.50 4.61 -9.77
CA THR A 132 -18.19 3.67 -8.87
C THR A 132 -17.91 2.22 -9.27
N VAL A 133 -17.98 1.92 -10.58
CA VAL A 133 -17.65 0.61 -11.13
C VAL A 133 -16.18 0.27 -10.87
N ASP A 134 -15.27 1.20 -11.13
CA ASP A 134 -13.83 0.99 -10.92
C ASP A 134 -13.48 0.68 -9.47
N ARG A 135 -14.05 1.44 -8.52
CA ARG A 135 -13.87 1.19 -7.08
C ARG A 135 -14.40 -0.17 -6.67
N THR A 136 -15.57 -0.55 -7.17
CA THR A 136 -16.19 -1.86 -6.89
C THR A 136 -15.35 -3.00 -7.44
N ASN A 137 -14.87 -2.88 -8.69
CA ASN A 137 -13.99 -3.85 -9.32
C ASN A 137 -12.65 -3.97 -8.59
N THR A 138 -12.10 -2.85 -8.12
CA THR A 138 -10.83 -2.83 -7.38
C THR A 138 -10.99 -3.54 -6.04
N LEU A 139 -12.04 -3.23 -5.28
CA LEU A 139 -12.35 -3.96 -4.05
C LEU A 139 -12.54 -5.46 -4.32
N GLY A 140 -13.35 -5.83 -5.31
CA GLY A 140 -13.58 -7.22 -5.67
C GLY A 140 -12.29 -7.96 -6.00
N LYS A 141 -11.46 -7.39 -6.87
CA LYS A 141 -10.17 -7.98 -7.26
C LYS A 141 -9.19 -8.11 -6.10
N VAL A 142 -9.12 -7.11 -5.21
CA VAL A 142 -8.14 -7.11 -4.11
C VAL A 142 -8.47 -8.15 -3.04
N TRP A 143 -9.75 -8.30 -2.67
CA TRP A 143 -10.14 -9.19 -1.57
C TRP A 143 -10.78 -10.52 -2.00
N LEU A 144 -11.36 -10.62 -3.20
CA LEU A 144 -12.15 -11.78 -3.61
C LEU A 144 -11.50 -12.61 -4.74
N GLY A 145 -10.55 -12.03 -5.48
CA GLY A 145 -9.86 -12.69 -6.62
C GLY A 145 -10.50 -12.39 -7.96
#